data_AF-A0A939GY25-F1
#
_entry.id   AF-A0A939GY25-F1
#
_cell.length_a   1.000
_cell.length_b   1.000
_cell.length_c   1.000
_cell.angle_alpha   90.00
_cell.angle_beta   90.00
_cell.angle_gamma   90.00
#
_symmetry.space_group_name_H-M   'P 1'
#
loop_
_entity.id
_entity.type
_entity.pdbx_description
1 polymer ?
#
loop_
_entity_poly.entity_id
_entity_poly.type
_entity_poly.pdbx_seq_one_letter_code
_entity_poly.pdbx_strand_id
1 'polypeptide(L)'
;MQRRSFLAVLPLGALLAACSPAVPTQWLIGTETIEAALQRRFPHDLPLAGLLQLSLAQPVLTLHPPTQQIEALLQAALSGPALGKVYTGAVSLRCTLVFDAATASVQAQQVQVQQMRLDGAPEALAQMFSAYGPYVVEHVLQDWPLYTLSAEQQQQLSRLHLAVGDITVHADGLRIALHSVSS
;
A
#
# COMPACT_ATOMS: atom_id res chain seq x y z
N MET A 1 66.04 -20.71 -54.17
CA MET A 1 66.45 -19.64 -53.23
C MET A 1 65.70 -18.37 -53.56
N GLN A 2 64.81 -17.89 -52.69
CA GLN A 2 64.70 -16.50 -52.25
C GLN A 2 63.55 -16.39 -51.23
N ARG A 3 63.92 -15.90 -50.05
CA ARG A 3 63.09 -15.76 -48.83
C ARG A 3 62.37 -14.42 -48.90
N ARG A 4 61.05 -14.39 -48.63
CA ARG A 4 60.34 -13.13 -48.36
C ARG A 4 59.36 -13.35 -47.21
N SER A 5 59.78 -12.94 -46.02
CA SER A 5 58.97 -12.81 -44.81
C SER A 5 57.99 -11.64 -44.96
N PHE A 6 56.73 -11.82 -44.56
CA PHE A 6 55.83 -10.71 -44.26
C PHE A 6 54.96 -10.99 -43.01
N LEU A 7 55.30 -10.21 -41.98
CA LEU A 7 54.51 -9.69 -40.85
C LEU A 7 53.15 -10.30 -40.54
N ALA A 8 53.09 -10.89 -39.34
CA ALA A 8 51.89 -11.13 -38.57
C ALA A 8 51.22 -9.81 -38.13
N VAL A 9 49.90 -9.73 -38.30
CA VAL A 9 49.05 -8.74 -37.65
C VAL A 9 47.89 -9.50 -37.00
N LEU A 10 47.93 -9.61 -35.67
CA LEU A 10 46.82 -10.06 -34.84
C LEU A 10 45.90 -8.86 -34.58
N PRO A 11 44.61 -8.88 -34.95
CA PRO A 11 43.67 -7.92 -34.42
C PRO A 11 43.24 -8.41 -33.03
N LEU A 12 43.76 -7.75 -31.99
CA LEU A 12 43.26 -7.89 -30.63
C LEU A 12 41.92 -7.14 -30.55
N GLY A 13 40.83 -7.84 -30.86
CA GLY A 13 39.47 -7.31 -30.74
C GLY A 13 39.10 -7.13 -29.27
N ALA A 14 39.18 -5.91 -28.76
CA ALA A 14 38.69 -5.53 -27.44
C ALA A 14 37.15 -5.57 -27.44
N LEU A 15 36.58 -6.62 -26.85
CA LEU A 15 35.16 -6.70 -26.51
C LEU A 15 34.89 -5.72 -25.35
N LEU A 16 34.49 -4.49 -25.67
CA LEU A 16 33.90 -3.57 -24.71
C LEU A 16 32.50 -4.10 -24.37
N ALA A 17 32.38 -4.85 -23.28
CA ALA A 17 31.10 -5.17 -22.67
C ALA A 17 30.52 -3.88 -22.08
N ALA A 18 29.71 -3.16 -22.86
CA ALA A 18 28.89 -2.07 -22.37
C ALA A 18 27.78 -2.65 -21.50
N CYS A 19 28.00 -2.73 -20.19
CA CYS A 19 26.92 -2.93 -19.23
C CYS A 19 26.07 -1.66 -19.21
N SER A 20 25.04 -1.59 -20.07
CA SER A 20 23.99 -0.60 -19.91
C SER A 20 23.32 -0.84 -18.55
N PRO A 21 23.21 0.18 -17.67
CA PRO A 21 22.50 0.00 -16.41
C PRO A 21 21.06 -0.38 -16.72
N ALA A 22 20.64 -1.54 -16.23
CA ALA A 22 19.28 -2.03 -16.43
C ALA A 22 18.30 -1.06 -15.73
N VAL A 23 17.37 -0.49 -16.51
CA VAL A 23 16.29 0.32 -15.97
C VAL A 23 15.32 -0.60 -15.23
N PRO A 24 14.94 -0.31 -13.97
CA PRO A 24 14.01 -1.14 -13.23
C PRO A 24 12.62 -1.08 -13.87
N THR A 25 12.01 -2.25 -14.07
CA THR A 25 10.65 -2.39 -14.59
C THR A 25 9.61 -2.59 -13.49
N GLN A 26 10.04 -2.82 -12.25
CA GLN A 26 9.16 -3.02 -11.11
C GLN A 26 9.87 -2.71 -9.79
N TRP A 27 9.07 -2.37 -8.78
CA TRP A 27 9.49 -2.31 -7.37
C TRP A 27 8.70 -3.30 -6.54
N LEU A 28 9.36 -3.88 -5.54
CA LEU A 28 8.72 -4.66 -4.48
C LEU A 28 8.69 -3.81 -3.21
N ILE A 29 7.49 -3.67 -2.65
CA ILE A 29 7.29 -3.14 -1.30
C ILE A 29 6.92 -4.34 -0.41
N GLY A 30 7.82 -4.72 0.48
CA GLY A 30 7.59 -5.84 1.39
C GLY A 30 6.46 -5.57 2.38
N THR A 31 5.78 -6.63 2.81
CA THR A 31 4.67 -6.55 3.77
C THR A 31 5.06 -5.79 5.04
N GLU A 32 6.26 -6.05 5.58
CA GLU A 32 6.76 -5.37 6.79
C GLU A 32 6.91 -3.87 6.61
N THR A 33 7.26 -3.43 5.39
CA THR A 33 7.38 -2.00 5.06
C THR A 33 6.01 -1.32 5.06
N ILE A 34 4.99 -1.99 4.53
CA ILE A 34 3.61 -1.51 4.50
C ILE A 34 3.05 -1.44 5.92
N GLU A 35 3.23 -2.49 6.71
CA GLU A 35 2.78 -2.53 8.10
C GLU A 35 3.45 -1.43 8.94
N ALA A 36 4.76 -1.23 8.79
CA ALA A 36 5.48 -0.16 9.48
C ALA A 36 4.99 1.23 9.06
N ALA A 37 4.65 1.43 7.78
CA ALA A 37 4.07 2.68 7.29
C ALA A 37 2.67 2.92 7.88
N LEU A 38 1.84 1.88 7.96
CA LEU A 38 0.51 1.96 8.58
C LEU A 38 0.58 2.24 10.07
N GLN A 39 1.43 1.53 10.82
CA GLN A 39 1.54 1.72 12.28
C GLN A 39 1.82 3.17 12.69
N ARG A 40 2.53 3.95 11.87
CA ARG A 40 2.80 5.38 12.12
C ARG A 40 1.58 6.29 11.98
N ARG A 41 0.52 5.82 11.34
CA ARG A 41 -0.71 6.56 11.04
C ARG A 41 -1.86 6.22 11.97
N PHE A 42 -1.67 5.24 12.84
CA PHE A 42 -2.65 4.79 13.82
C PHE A 42 -2.20 5.14 15.24
N PRO A 43 -3.14 5.36 16.18
CA PRO A 43 -4.60 5.29 16.02
C PRO A 43 -5.18 6.40 15.15
N HIS A 44 -6.35 6.15 14.57
CA HIS A 44 -7.10 7.14 13.81
C HIS A 44 -8.49 7.33 14.41
N ASP A 45 -8.81 8.57 14.78
CA ASP A 45 -10.04 8.92 15.48
C ASP A 45 -11.08 9.51 14.53
N LEU A 46 -12.25 8.87 14.50
CA LEU A 46 -13.39 9.22 13.66
C LEU A 46 -14.48 9.87 14.51
N PRO A 47 -14.77 11.17 14.36
CA PRO A 47 -15.90 11.79 15.03
C PRO A 47 -17.21 11.26 14.44
N LEU A 48 -18.10 10.77 15.30
CA LEU A 48 -19.40 10.21 14.94
C LEU A 48 -20.52 11.09 15.51
N ALA A 49 -21.23 11.81 14.64
CA ALA A 49 -22.38 12.64 14.99
C ALA A 49 -22.14 13.62 16.17
N GLY A 50 -20.88 14.06 16.37
CA GLY A 50 -20.48 15.06 17.36
C GLY A 50 -20.50 14.63 18.84
N LEU A 51 -21.11 13.50 19.18
CA LEU A 51 -21.24 13.00 20.56
C LEU A 51 -20.50 11.68 20.80
N LEU A 52 -20.07 11.04 19.73
CA LEU A 52 -19.37 9.77 19.75
C LEU A 52 -18.05 9.92 18.98
N GLN A 53 -17.08 9.10 19.34
CA GLN A 53 -15.80 9.00 18.66
C GLN A 53 -15.43 7.53 18.53
N LEU A 54 -15.17 7.10 17.30
CA LEU A 54 -14.67 5.78 16.98
C LEU A 54 -13.18 5.87 16.71
N SER A 55 -12.38 5.29 17.60
CA SER A 55 -10.94 5.13 17.39
C SER A 55 -10.68 3.79 16.71
N LEU A 56 -9.96 3.80 15.60
CA LEU A 56 -9.42 2.61 14.95
C LEU A 56 -7.93 2.52 15.28
N ALA A 57 -7.44 1.32 15.60
CA ALA A 57 -6.08 1.13 16.03
C ALA A 57 -5.52 -0.24 15.61
N GLN A 58 -4.19 -0.34 15.65
CA GLN A 58 -3.44 -1.59 15.48
C GLN A 58 -3.88 -2.40 14.24
N PRO A 59 -3.78 -1.83 13.03
CA PRO A 59 -4.12 -2.56 11.82
C PRO A 59 -3.18 -3.75 11.63
N VAL A 60 -3.75 -4.92 11.38
CA VAL A 60 -3.03 -6.13 10.97
C VAL A 60 -3.47 -6.47 9.56
N LEU A 61 -2.52 -6.60 8.64
CA LEU A 61 -2.80 -6.87 7.24
C LEU A 61 -2.75 -8.35 6.91
N THR A 62 -3.54 -8.75 5.93
CA THR A 62 -3.44 -10.05 5.27
C THR A 62 -3.58 -9.83 3.77
N LEU A 63 -2.59 -10.30 3.01
CA LEU A 63 -2.56 -10.15 1.56
C LEU A 63 -3.37 -11.29 0.92
N HIS A 64 -4.21 -10.96 -0.06
CA HIS A 64 -5.01 -11.92 -0.83
C HIS A 64 -4.67 -11.85 -2.33
N PRO A 65 -3.53 -12.44 -2.77
CA PRO A 65 -3.11 -12.40 -4.17
C PRO A 65 -4.14 -12.91 -5.18
N PRO A 66 -4.88 -14.02 -4.94
CA PRO A 66 -5.85 -14.52 -5.92
C PRO A 66 -6.95 -13.53 -6.29
N THR A 67 -7.32 -12.64 -5.35
CA THR A 67 -8.35 -11.60 -5.56
C THR A 67 -7.77 -10.21 -5.73
N GLN A 68 -6.45 -10.04 -5.69
CA GLN A 68 -5.76 -8.75 -5.75
C GLN A 68 -6.24 -7.76 -4.68
N GLN A 69 -6.53 -8.27 -3.49
CA GLN A 69 -7.05 -7.50 -2.36
C GLN A 69 -6.13 -7.58 -1.15
N ILE A 70 -6.32 -6.63 -0.24
CA ILE A 70 -5.79 -6.69 1.13
C ILE A 70 -6.97 -6.76 2.08
N GLU A 71 -6.84 -7.59 3.10
CA GLU A 71 -7.70 -7.58 4.28
C GLU A 71 -6.98 -6.87 5.42
N ALA A 72 -7.71 -6.06 6.17
CA ALA A 72 -7.21 -5.42 7.37
C ALA A 72 -8.13 -5.74 8.55
N LEU A 73 -7.54 -6.20 9.65
CA LEU A 73 -8.20 -6.32 10.94
C LEU A 73 -7.73 -5.17 11.84
N LEU A 74 -8.67 -4.37 12.32
CA LEU A 74 -8.42 -3.23 13.19
C LEU A 74 -9.13 -3.42 14.53
N GLN A 75 -8.51 -2.95 15.60
CA GLN A 75 -9.19 -2.77 16.88
C GLN A 75 -10.01 -1.49 16.83
N ALA A 76 -11.21 -1.55 17.39
CA ALA A 76 -12.12 -0.42 17.49
C ALA A 76 -12.35 -0.05 18.96
N ALA A 77 -12.44 1.24 19.24
CA ALA A 77 -12.90 1.75 20.51
C ALA A 77 -13.93 2.88 20.29
N LEU A 78 -15.16 2.65 20.73
CA LEU A 78 -16.22 3.64 20.71
C LEU A 78 -16.30 4.35 22.06
N SER A 79 -16.15 5.66 22.05
CA SER A 79 -16.15 6.52 23.23
C SER A 79 -17.02 7.76 22.98
N GLY A 80 -17.26 8.56 24.03
CA GLY A 80 -17.91 9.86 23.88
C GLY A 80 -18.83 10.20 25.05
N PRO A 81 -19.22 11.48 25.19
CA PRO A 81 -20.09 11.97 26.26
C PRO A 81 -21.48 11.33 26.31
N ALA A 82 -21.98 10.79 25.19
CA ALA A 82 -23.26 10.08 25.15
C ALA A 82 -23.17 8.64 25.69
N LEU A 83 -21.96 8.14 26.02
CA LEU A 83 -21.73 6.79 26.52
C LEU A 83 -21.35 6.82 28.00
N GLY A 84 -21.83 5.84 28.77
CA GLY A 84 -21.42 5.67 30.16
C GLY A 84 -20.02 5.08 30.34
N LYS A 85 -19.40 4.57 29.27
CA LYS A 85 -18.05 3.99 29.24
C LYS A 85 -17.56 3.84 27.80
N VAL A 86 -16.28 3.48 27.63
CA VAL A 86 -15.71 3.08 26.34
C VAL A 86 -16.11 1.63 26.02
N TYR A 87 -16.52 1.37 24.78
CA TYR A 87 -16.77 0.03 24.25
C TYR A 87 -15.68 -0.33 23.26
N THR A 88 -15.01 -1.46 23.48
CA THR A 88 -13.99 -1.97 22.54
C THR A 88 -14.61 -2.94 21.56
N GLY A 89 -13.91 -3.23 20.48
CA GLY A 89 -14.34 -4.20 19.48
C GLY A 89 -13.35 -4.33 18.35
N ALA A 90 -13.83 -4.75 17.19
CA ALA A 90 -13.00 -4.93 16.01
C ALA A 90 -13.76 -4.62 14.72
N VAL A 91 -13.00 -4.24 13.70
CA VAL A 91 -13.46 -4.07 12.32
C VAL A 91 -12.55 -4.89 11.42
N SER A 92 -13.13 -5.70 10.54
CA SER A 92 -12.43 -6.33 9.42
C SER A 92 -12.95 -5.73 8.12
N LEU A 93 -12.05 -5.47 7.19
CA LEU A 93 -12.39 -4.91 5.88
C LEU A 93 -11.50 -5.51 4.80
N ARG A 94 -11.96 -5.43 3.55
CA ARG A 94 -11.15 -5.69 2.37
C ARG A 94 -11.10 -4.46 1.48
N CYS A 95 -10.00 -4.29 0.76
CA CYS A 95 -9.85 -3.25 -0.25
C CYS A 95 -8.96 -3.72 -1.40
N THR A 96 -9.13 -3.10 -2.56
CA THR A 96 -8.15 -3.09 -3.64
C THR A 96 -7.20 -1.92 -3.46
N LEU A 97 -6.18 -1.82 -4.32
CA LEU A 97 -5.16 -0.78 -4.24
C LEU A 97 -5.01 -0.04 -5.55
N VAL A 98 -4.85 1.28 -5.46
CA VAL A 98 -4.55 2.14 -6.60
C VAL A 98 -3.42 3.09 -6.25
N PHE A 99 -2.60 3.43 -7.25
CA PHE A 99 -1.62 4.49 -7.13
C PHE A 99 -2.25 5.85 -7.40
N ASP A 100 -2.13 6.77 -6.45
CA ASP A 100 -2.44 8.18 -6.66
C ASP A 100 -1.15 8.96 -6.93
N ALA A 101 -1.04 9.48 -8.15
CA ALA A 101 0.12 10.25 -8.59
C ALA A 101 0.23 11.62 -7.90
N ALA A 102 -0.89 12.23 -7.47
CA ALA A 102 -0.89 13.54 -6.85
C ALA A 102 -0.21 13.53 -5.48
N THR A 103 -0.44 12.49 -4.69
CA THR A 103 0.18 12.28 -3.38
C THR A 103 1.36 11.31 -3.41
N ALA A 104 1.69 10.77 -4.58
CA ALA A 104 2.70 9.72 -4.77
C ALA A 104 2.51 8.54 -3.80
N SER A 105 1.28 8.04 -3.67
CA SER A 105 0.94 7.02 -2.68
C SER A 105 0.10 5.88 -3.22
N VAL A 106 0.29 4.70 -2.63
CA VAL A 106 -0.57 3.54 -2.80
C VAL A 106 -1.72 3.66 -1.80
N GLN A 107 -2.95 3.74 -2.30
CA GLN A 107 -4.14 4.01 -1.52
C GLN A 107 -5.14 2.86 -1.58
N ALA A 108 -5.91 2.71 -0.51
CA ALA A 108 -7.03 1.78 -0.45
C ALA A 108 -8.16 2.26 -1.38
N GLN A 109 -8.68 1.35 -2.18
CA GLN A 109 -9.85 1.58 -3.02
C GLN A 109 -10.87 0.46 -2.84
N GLN A 110 -12.14 0.73 -3.16
CA GLN A 110 -13.23 -0.24 -3.06
C GLN A 110 -13.28 -0.86 -1.66
N VAL A 111 -13.16 -0.01 -0.64
CA VAL A 111 -13.14 -0.44 0.75
C VAL A 111 -14.50 -1.02 1.11
N GLN A 112 -14.48 -2.24 1.65
CA GLN A 112 -15.67 -2.95 2.05
C GLN A 112 -15.46 -3.58 3.43
N VAL A 113 -16.25 -3.16 4.41
CA VAL A 113 -16.26 -3.75 5.75
C VAL A 113 -16.92 -5.13 5.68
N GLN A 114 -16.19 -6.13 6.15
CA GLN A 114 -16.65 -7.52 6.19
C GLN A 114 -17.40 -7.81 7.49
N GLN A 115 -16.87 -7.30 8.60
CA GLN A 115 -17.45 -7.47 9.91
C GLN A 115 -17.09 -6.29 10.81
N MET A 116 -18.05 -5.85 11.61
CA MET A 116 -17.88 -4.79 12.60
C MET A 116 -18.65 -5.18 13.86
N ARG A 117 -18.01 -5.07 15.03
CA ARG A 117 -18.65 -5.43 16.31
C ARG A 117 -18.11 -4.61 17.47
N LEU A 118 -18.92 -4.49 18.52
CA LEU A 118 -18.55 -3.96 19.83
C LEU A 118 -18.81 -5.02 20.89
N ASP A 119 -17.85 -5.19 21.79
CA ASP A 119 -17.89 -6.16 22.86
C ASP A 119 -18.55 -5.56 24.11
N GLY A 120 -19.52 -6.28 24.67
CA GLY A 120 -20.24 -5.86 25.88
C GLY A 120 -21.09 -4.60 25.72
N ALA A 121 -21.36 -4.17 24.48
CA ALA A 121 -22.27 -3.08 24.18
C ALA A 121 -23.74 -3.52 24.38
N PRO A 122 -24.62 -2.63 24.86
CA PRO A 122 -26.06 -2.87 24.85
C PRO A 122 -26.54 -3.20 23.43
N GLU A 123 -27.55 -4.06 23.32
CA GLU A 123 -28.01 -4.58 22.03
C GLU A 123 -28.36 -3.48 21.02
N ALA A 124 -29.08 -2.44 21.44
CA ALA A 124 -29.42 -1.31 20.57
C ALA A 124 -28.17 -0.57 20.03
N LEU A 125 -27.13 -0.42 20.85
CA LEU A 125 -25.88 0.22 20.43
C LEU A 125 -25.11 -0.69 19.46
N ALA A 126 -25.04 -1.99 19.75
CA ALA A 126 -24.38 -2.97 18.89
C ALA A 126 -25.06 -3.08 17.52
N GLN A 127 -26.40 -3.08 17.48
CA GLN A 127 -27.17 -3.10 16.24
C GLN A 127 -26.95 -1.82 15.41
N MET A 128 -27.03 -0.65 16.04
CA MET A 128 -26.74 0.63 15.37
C MET A 128 -25.32 0.64 14.80
N PHE A 129 -24.33 0.24 15.59
CA PHE A 129 -22.93 0.21 15.16
C PHE A 129 -22.70 -0.76 14.00
N SER A 130 -23.34 -1.94 14.02
CA SER A 130 -23.25 -2.92 12.93
C SER A 130 -23.97 -2.46 11.67
N ALA A 131 -25.06 -1.70 11.79
CA ALA A 131 -25.86 -1.23 10.66
C ALA A 131 -25.27 0.00 9.95
N TYR A 132 -24.69 0.95 10.70
CA TYR A 132 -24.23 2.23 10.16
C TYR A 132 -22.73 2.44 10.22
N GLY A 133 -22.04 1.78 11.16
CA GLY A 133 -20.59 1.84 11.29
C GLY A 133 -19.84 1.51 9.99
N PRO A 134 -20.23 0.46 9.25
CA PRO A 134 -19.61 0.11 7.97
C PRO A 134 -19.52 1.29 7.00
N TYR A 135 -20.63 1.99 6.76
CA TYR A 135 -20.67 3.12 5.82
C TYR A 135 -19.70 4.24 6.21
N VAL A 136 -19.59 4.54 7.51
CA VAL A 136 -18.65 5.57 7.99
C VAL A 136 -17.21 5.13 7.80
N VAL A 137 -16.89 3.88 8.17
CA VAL A 137 -15.53 3.34 8.05
C VAL A 137 -15.11 3.24 6.58
N GLU A 138 -15.98 2.70 5.72
CA GLU A 138 -15.73 2.60 4.28
C GLU A 138 -15.48 3.96 3.66
N HIS A 139 -16.30 4.96 3.99
CA HIS A 139 -16.13 6.31 3.46
C HIS A 139 -14.83 6.96 3.91
N VAL A 140 -14.44 6.81 5.18
CA VAL A 140 -13.22 7.45 5.69
C VAL A 140 -11.95 6.74 5.25
N LEU A 141 -11.99 5.41 5.13
CA LEU A 141 -10.83 4.63 4.69
C LEU A 141 -10.71 4.54 3.17
N GLN A 142 -11.72 5.01 2.42
CA GLN A 142 -11.60 5.23 0.98
C GLN A 142 -10.47 6.23 0.70
N ASP A 143 -9.61 5.89 -0.26
CA ASP A 143 -8.41 6.67 -0.63
C ASP A 143 -7.37 6.79 0.50
N TRP A 144 -7.48 5.97 1.55
CA TRP A 144 -6.52 5.97 2.65
C TRP A 144 -5.15 5.48 2.18
N PRO A 145 -4.05 6.22 2.40
CA PRO A 145 -2.75 5.77 1.92
C PRO A 145 -2.15 4.68 2.82
N LEU A 146 -1.78 3.55 2.21
CA LEU A 146 -1.05 2.46 2.86
C LEU A 146 0.46 2.70 2.82
N TYR A 147 0.95 3.23 1.71
CA TYR A 147 2.36 3.52 1.51
C TYR A 147 2.53 4.77 0.65
N THR A 148 3.44 5.65 1.04
CA THR A 148 3.81 6.83 0.25
C THR A 148 5.25 6.64 -0.22
N LEU A 149 5.48 6.87 -1.51
CA LEU A 149 6.83 6.78 -2.08
C LEU A 149 7.77 7.72 -1.35
N SER A 150 8.97 7.25 -1.03
CA SER A 150 10.01 8.09 -0.43
C SER A 150 10.46 9.18 -1.40
N ALA A 151 11.05 10.26 -0.87
CA ALA A 151 11.61 11.31 -1.71
C ALA A 151 12.66 10.75 -2.71
N GLU A 152 13.45 9.76 -2.29
CA GLU A 152 14.43 9.10 -3.15
C GLU A 152 13.77 8.31 -4.29
N GLN A 153 12.69 7.56 -4.00
CA GLN A 153 11.92 6.85 -5.02
C GLN A 153 11.32 7.82 -6.03
N GLN A 154 10.71 8.92 -5.55
CA GLN A 154 10.15 9.95 -6.43
C GLN A 154 11.23 10.58 -7.31
N GLN A 155 12.40 10.91 -6.75
CA GLN A 155 13.55 11.41 -7.51
C GLN A 155 14.06 10.39 -8.53
N GLN A 156 14.00 9.10 -8.22
CA GLN A 156 14.38 8.04 -9.15
C GLN A 156 13.40 7.96 -10.33
N LEU A 157 12.08 8.03 -10.08
CA LEU A 157 11.08 8.10 -11.16
C LEU A 157 11.36 9.27 -12.10
N SER A 158 11.55 10.46 -11.53
CA SER A 158 11.82 11.67 -12.32
C SER A 158 13.13 11.58 -13.12
N ARG A 159 14.22 11.08 -12.52
CA ARG A 159 15.52 10.95 -13.21
C ARG A 159 15.46 9.96 -14.37
N LEU A 160 14.72 8.86 -14.20
CA LEU A 160 14.63 7.78 -15.17
C LEU A 160 13.46 7.96 -16.16
N HIS A 161 12.69 9.05 -16.04
CA HIS A 161 11.48 9.31 -16.83
C HIS A 161 10.51 8.13 -16.75
N LEU A 162 10.33 7.59 -15.55
CA LEU A 162 9.42 6.47 -15.27
C LEU A 162 8.13 6.97 -14.63
N ALA A 163 7.03 6.29 -14.94
CA ALA A 163 5.77 6.40 -14.23
C ALA A 163 5.43 5.07 -13.54
N VAL A 164 4.59 5.18 -12.52
CA VAL A 164 4.00 4.03 -11.83
C VAL A 164 2.82 3.53 -12.66
N GLY A 165 2.85 2.24 -12.97
CA GLY A 165 1.75 1.50 -13.58
C GLY A 165 0.97 0.69 -12.55
N ASP A 166 0.59 -0.52 -12.94
CA ASP A 166 -0.26 -1.40 -12.12
C ASP A 166 0.39 -1.77 -10.78
N ILE A 167 -0.46 -1.88 -9.76
CA ILE A 167 -0.12 -2.43 -8.45
C ILE A 167 -0.68 -3.85 -8.38
N THR A 168 0.17 -4.81 -8.01
CA THR A 168 -0.24 -6.20 -7.85
C THR A 168 0.10 -6.72 -6.45
N VAL A 169 -0.85 -7.47 -5.88
CA VAL A 169 -0.71 -8.06 -4.54
C VAL A 169 -0.07 -9.43 -4.66
N HIS A 170 0.99 -9.68 -3.90
CA HIS A 170 1.71 -10.95 -3.86
C HIS A 170 1.86 -11.43 -2.42
N ALA A 171 2.28 -12.68 -2.24
CA ALA A 171 2.42 -13.27 -0.91
C ALA A 171 3.49 -12.55 -0.05
N ASP A 172 4.46 -11.90 -0.69
CA ASP A 172 5.59 -11.21 -0.09
C ASP A 172 5.44 -9.67 -0.03
N GLY A 173 4.34 -9.12 -0.57
CA GLY A 173 4.09 -7.68 -0.57
C GLY A 173 3.43 -7.17 -1.84
N LEU A 174 3.71 -5.92 -2.19
CA LEU A 174 3.15 -5.26 -3.37
C LEU A 174 4.21 -5.10 -4.45
N ARG A 175 3.88 -5.49 -5.67
CA ARG A 175 4.69 -5.18 -6.85
C ARG A 175 4.08 -3.99 -7.58
N ILE A 176 4.89 -2.96 -7.75
CA ILE A 176 4.56 -1.74 -8.50
C ILE A 176 5.24 -1.83 -9.85
N ALA A 177 4.48 -1.89 -10.93
CA ALA A 177 5.02 -1.84 -12.28
C ALA A 177 5.56 -0.43 -12.57
N LEU A 178 6.66 -0.35 -13.30
CA LEU A 178 7.27 0.89 -13.76
C LEU A 178 7.36 0.85 -15.27
N HIS A 179 7.00 1.96 -15.91
CA HIS A 179 7.09 2.09 -17.35
C HIS A 179 7.67 3.44 -17.74
N SER A 180 8.38 3.48 -18.87
CA SER A 180 8.91 4.71 -19.42
C SER A 180 7.79 5.63 -19.88
N VAL A 181 7.93 6.92 -19.61
CA VAL A 181 7.08 7.97 -20.15
C VAL A 181 7.81 8.58 -21.34
N SER A 182 7.32 8.34 -22.56
CA SER A 182 7.81 9.06 -23.73
C SER A 182 7.30 10.50 -23.68
N SER A 183 8.23 11.46 -23.71
CA SER A 183 7.92 12.89 -23.81
C SER A 183 7.34 13.26 -25.18
#